data_AF-A0A518AJC1-F1
#
_entry.id   AF-A0A518AJC1-F1
#
_cell.length_a   1.000
_cell.length_b   1.000
_cell.length_c   1.000
_cell.angle_alpha   90.00
_cell.angle_beta   90.00
_cell.angle_gamma   90.00
#
_symmetry.space_group_name_H-M   'P 1'
#
loop_
_entity.id
_entity.type
_entity.pdbx_description
1 polymer ?
#
loop_
_entity_poly.entity_id
_entity_poly.type
_entity_poly.pdbx_seq_one_letter_code
_entity_poly.pdbx_strand_id
1 'polypeptide(L)'
;MNYGRFSALLAAVAAMAIANQASAAVIDDFSSDSSGDYIQSLVLDQNATGDTVLDIAGGVARVTKSAGTEAEQNVFLRSDYGIAVGETLRVDVNVPAVGGNQDFGIAIATTDDPADAVWTSGTADARQGILYSYVKAGSGQVRTDGYDAATGAGLGNFSADVDVTTVTGLYITRTGPLMFDAGYTTASGDALINSYLVDSADFGSAVGFYSDMRAVATLGEFDNLRVVPEPSTLLLAGLGLAGLAVARRRK
;
A
#
# COMPACT_ATOMS: atom_id res chain seq x y z
N MET A 1 50.70 -20.92 16.10
CA MET A 1 49.84 -19.72 16.14
C MET A 1 48.70 -19.92 15.14
N ASN A 2 47.45 -19.98 15.62
CA ASN A 2 46.26 -20.31 14.82
C ASN A 2 45.63 -19.06 14.20
N TYR A 3 46.23 -18.55 13.12
CA TYR A 3 45.74 -17.37 12.39
C TYR A 3 44.39 -17.60 11.67
N GLY A 4 44.03 -18.86 11.36
CA GLY A 4 42.79 -19.17 10.64
C GLY A 4 41.49 -19.01 11.45
N ARG A 5 41.55 -18.91 12.78
CA ARG A 5 40.36 -18.80 13.64
C ARG A 5 39.80 -17.38 13.74
N PHE A 6 40.62 -16.36 13.51
CA PHE A 6 40.20 -14.95 13.57
C PHE A 6 39.53 -14.49 12.27
N SER A 7 39.97 -14.98 11.12
CA SER A 7 39.45 -14.55 9.81
C SER A 7 37.99 -14.98 9.55
N ALA A 8 37.58 -16.17 10.03
CA ALA A 8 36.21 -16.67 9.84
C ALA A 8 35.17 -15.92 10.69
N LEU A 9 35.55 -15.48 11.90
CA LEU A 9 34.66 -14.70 12.77
C LEU A 9 34.48 -13.27 12.23
N LEU A 10 35.56 -12.68 11.71
CA LEU A 10 35.53 -11.34 11.12
C LEU A 10 34.70 -11.29 9.82
N ALA A 11 34.79 -12.35 8.98
CA ALA A 11 33.96 -12.47 7.77
C ALA A 11 32.47 -12.65 8.10
N ALA A 12 32.13 -13.40 9.16
CA ALA A 12 30.74 -13.54 9.61
C ALA A 12 30.17 -12.23 10.16
N VAL A 13 30.96 -11.45 10.90
CA VAL A 13 30.55 -10.12 11.40
C VAL A 13 30.43 -9.11 10.27
N ALA A 14 31.31 -9.13 9.27
CA ALA A 14 31.21 -8.27 8.09
C ALA A 14 29.99 -8.63 7.22
N ALA A 15 29.65 -9.92 7.07
CA ALA A 15 28.44 -10.35 6.38
C ALA A 15 27.15 -9.94 7.14
N MET A 16 27.16 -9.97 8.47
CA MET A 16 26.05 -9.45 9.29
C MET A 16 25.91 -7.92 9.20
N ALA A 17 27.01 -7.18 9.04
CA ALA A 17 26.99 -5.73 8.91
C ALA A 17 26.45 -5.26 7.54
N ILE A 18 26.62 -6.07 6.48
CA ILE A 18 26.11 -5.76 5.13
C ILE A 18 24.62 -6.15 5.00
N ALA A 19 24.14 -7.13 5.76
CA ALA A 19 22.74 -7.55 5.75
C ALA A 19 21.77 -6.61 6.51
N ASN A 20 22.28 -5.51 7.10
CA ASN A 20 21.56 -4.74 8.12
C ASN A 20 21.04 -3.36 7.67
N GLN A 21 20.82 -3.12 6.38
CA GLN A 21 20.11 -1.91 5.92
C GLN A 21 18.97 -2.26 4.96
N ALA A 22 18.04 -3.08 5.42
CA ALA A 22 16.69 -3.07 4.88
C ALA A 22 15.91 -1.96 5.62
N SER A 23 16.26 -0.69 5.35
CA SER A 23 15.51 0.45 5.88
C SER A 23 14.28 0.67 5.02
N ALA A 24 13.15 1.03 5.63
CA ALA A 24 11.98 1.43 4.87
C ALA A 24 12.34 2.59 3.94
N ALA A 25 11.99 2.47 2.66
CA ALA A 25 12.08 3.59 1.72
C ALA A 25 10.86 4.48 1.94
N VAL A 26 11.10 5.68 2.44
CA VAL A 26 10.04 6.69 2.57
C VAL A 26 9.69 7.17 1.17
N ILE A 27 8.43 6.97 0.76
CA ILE A 27 7.89 7.54 -0.47
C ILE A 27 7.55 9.00 -0.20
N ASP A 28 6.83 9.23 0.90
CA ASP A 28 6.34 10.54 1.28
C ASP A 28 6.04 10.60 2.78
N ASP A 29 6.58 11.62 3.46
CA ASP A 29 6.27 11.95 4.85
C ASP A 29 5.32 13.15 4.97
N PHE A 30 4.86 13.68 3.84
CA PHE A 30 3.93 14.79 3.71
C PHE A 30 4.34 16.07 4.45
N SER A 31 5.63 16.21 4.78
CA SER A 31 6.18 17.39 5.45
C SER A 31 6.13 18.65 4.55
N SER A 32 5.99 18.45 3.25
CA SER A 32 5.72 19.47 2.23
C SER A 32 4.61 19.02 1.29
N ASP A 33 4.01 19.97 0.57
CA ASP A 33 3.05 19.67 -0.49
C ASP A 33 3.76 18.96 -1.66
N SER A 34 3.47 17.67 -1.80
CA SER A 34 3.91 16.78 -2.87
C SER A 34 2.74 16.33 -3.76
N SER A 35 1.58 16.99 -3.67
CA SER A 35 0.37 16.56 -4.41
C SER A 35 0.60 16.50 -5.92
N GLY A 36 1.47 17.36 -6.45
CA GLY A 36 1.87 17.37 -7.87
C GLY A 36 2.75 16.20 -8.31
N ASP A 37 3.27 15.39 -7.39
CA ASP A 37 4.03 14.17 -7.71
C ASP A 37 3.11 12.97 -8.01
N TYR A 38 1.80 13.09 -7.74
CA TYR A 38 0.82 12.04 -7.97
C TYR A 38 -0.03 12.36 -9.21
N ILE A 39 -0.06 11.42 -10.14
CA ILE A 39 -0.97 11.45 -11.29
C ILE A 39 -2.34 11.02 -10.81
N GLN A 40 -3.33 11.90 -11.00
CA GLN A 40 -4.73 11.60 -10.73
C GLN A 40 -5.37 10.96 -11.96
N SER A 41 -5.93 9.77 -11.78
CA SER A 41 -6.75 9.12 -12.80
C SER A 41 -8.15 8.85 -12.27
N LEU A 42 -9.14 9.04 -13.13
CA LEU A 42 -10.54 8.81 -12.82
C LEU A 42 -10.88 7.33 -13.04
N VAL A 43 -11.39 6.68 -12.01
CA VAL A 43 -11.72 5.26 -12.03
C VAL A 43 -13.22 5.05 -12.26
N LEU A 44 -14.04 5.85 -11.58
CA LEU A 44 -15.48 5.92 -11.75
C LEU A 44 -15.90 7.38 -11.64
N ASP A 45 -16.77 7.82 -12.54
CA ASP A 45 -17.48 9.07 -12.37
C ASP A 45 -18.94 8.87 -12.77
N GLN A 46 -19.85 9.32 -11.91
CA GLN A 46 -21.30 9.27 -12.09
C GLN A 46 -21.93 10.63 -12.43
N ASN A 47 -21.15 11.72 -12.44
CA ASN A 47 -21.64 13.06 -12.80
C ASN A 47 -20.72 13.87 -13.75
N ALA A 48 -19.56 13.32 -14.12
CA ALA A 48 -18.57 13.90 -15.03
C ALA A 48 -17.94 15.22 -14.52
N THR A 49 -17.89 15.44 -13.21
CA THR A 49 -17.41 16.71 -12.65
C THR A 49 -15.92 16.71 -12.31
N GLY A 50 -15.34 15.55 -11.96
CA GLY A 50 -13.93 15.47 -11.54
C GLY A 50 -13.61 16.38 -10.35
N ASP A 51 -14.52 16.47 -9.38
CA ASP A 51 -14.44 17.40 -8.25
C ASP A 51 -13.54 16.93 -7.10
N THR A 52 -12.99 15.71 -7.21
CA THR A 52 -12.14 15.08 -6.20
C THR A 52 -10.67 15.41 -6.44
N VAL A 53 -9.97 15.86 -5.41
CA VAL A 53 -8.53 16.22 -5.47
C VAL A 53 -7.78 15.66 -4.27
N LEU A 54 -6.51 15.29 -4.50
CA LEU A 54 -5.55 14.99 -3.43
C LEU A 54 -4.98 16.30 -2.88
N ASP A 55 -5.05 16.45 -1.57
CA ASP A 55 -4.51 17.58 -0.81
C ASP A 55 -3.45 17.06 0.17
N ILE A 56 -2.23 17.59 0.04
CA ILE A 56 -1.10 17.27 0.91
C ILE A 56 -0.70 18.53 1.65
N ALA A 57 -1.12 18.62 2.91
CA ALA A 57 -0.89 19.79 3.74
C ALA A 57 -0.84 19.45 5.22
N GLY A 58 0.09 20.09 5.92
CA GLY A 58 0.23 19.98 7.38
C GLY A 58 0.69 18.60 7.85
N GLY A 59 1.53 17.91 7.08
CA GLY A 59 2.09 16.61 7.47
C GLY A 59 1.22 15.41 7.15
N VAL A 60 0.16 15.56 6.35
CA VAL A 60 -0.70 14.43 6.00
C VAL A 60 -1.30 14.57 4.60
N ALA A 61 -1.66 13.43 4.02
CA ALA A 61 -2.48 13.33 2.82
C ALA A 61 -3.99 13.25 3.15
N ARG A 62 -4.78 13.95 2.36
CA ARG A 62 -6.25 13.97 2.40
C ARG A 62 -6.81 14.00 0.98
N VAL A 63 -8.05 13.57 0.82
CA VAL A 63 -8.82 13.77 -0.40
C VAL A 63 -10.02 14.65 -0.11
N THR A 64 -10.25 15.62 -0.98
CA THR A 64 -11.40 16.54 -0.89
C THR A 64 -12.25 16.42 -2.13
N LYS A 65 -13.56 16.26 -1.94
CA LYS A 65 -14.56 16.42 -3.00
C LYS A 65 -15.30 17.74 -2.79
N SER A 66 -15.27 18.61 -3.79
CA SER A 66 -15.74 20.00 -3.66
C SER A 66 -17.23 20.19 -3.97
N ALA A 67 -17.83 19.32 -4.79
CA ALA A 67 -19.25 19.36 -5.15
C ALA A 67 -19.82 17.97 -5.44
N GLY A 68 -21.14 17.87 -5.57
CA GLY A 68 -21.85 16.64 -5.92
C GLY A 68 -22.07 15.64 -4.78
N THR A 69 -22.94 14.66 -5.06
CA THR A 69 -23.24 13.52 -4.16
C THR A 69 -23.12 12.18 -4.87
N GLU A 70 -22.84 12.22 -6.17
CA GLU A 70 -22.64 11.06 -7.01
C GLU A 70 -21.28 10.42 -6.70
N ALA A 71 -21.16 9.11 -6.95
CA ALA A 71 -19.92 8.41 -6.69
C ALA A 71 -18.84 8.84 -7.68
N GLU A 72 -17.68 9.18 -7.12
CA GLU A 72 -16.47 9.48 -7.87
C GLU A 72 -15.33 8.71 -7.22
N GLN A 73 -14.69 7.87 -8.02
CA GLN A 73 -13.55 7.07 -7.59
C GLN A 73 -12.33 7.54 -8.35
N ASN A 74 -11.23 7.74 -7.62
CA ASN A 74 -9.97 8.18 -8.18
C ASN A 74 -8.84 7.33 -7.62
N VAL A 75 -7.78 7.26 -8.39
CA VAL A 75 -6.46 6.89 -7.90
C VAL A 75 -5.51 8.05 -8.08
N PHE A 76 -4.56 8.15 -7.16
CA PHE A 76 -3.48 9.14 -7.18
C PHE A 76 -2.17 8.37 -7.08
N LEU A 77 -1.45 8.22 -8.19
CA LEU A 77 -0.37 7.25 -8.32
C LEU A 77 0.93 7.92 -8.76
N ARG A 78 2.05 7.32 -8.38
CA ARG A 78 3.39 7.68 -8.83
C ARG A 78 4.16 6.42 -9.23
N SER A 79 5.00 6.53 -10.26
CA SER A 79 5.78 5.41 -10.84
C SER A 79 7.27 5.45 -10.49
N ASP A 80 7.75 6.48 -9.81
CA ASP A 80 9.13 6.55 -9.32
C ASP A 80 9.38 5.65 -8.11
N TYR A 81 8.31 5.05 -7.56
CA TYR A 81 8.36 3.96 -6.59
C TYR A 81 7.51 2.78 -7.04
N GLY A 82 7.93 1.59 -6.64
CA GLY A 82 7.18 0.35 -6.80
C GLY A 82 7.43 -0.60 -5.63
N ILE A 83 6.77 -1.75 -5.65
CA ILE A 83 6.98 -2.82 -4.67
C ILE A 83 7.50 -4.11 -5.33
N ALA A 84 8.67 -4.55 -4.89
CA ALA A 84 9.27 -5.82 -5.26
C ALA A 84 8.72 -6.97 -4.40
N VAL A 85 9.02 -8.21 -4.81
CA VAL A 85 8.63 -9.39 -4.02
C VAL A 85 9.31 -9.35 -2.65
N GLY A 86 8.52 -9.53 -1.60
CA GLY A 86 8.94 -9.40 -0.21
C GLY A 86 8.90 -7.96 0.30
N GLU A 87 8.32 -7.02 -0.44
CA GLU A 87 8.14 -5.63 0.03
C GLU A 87 6.67 -5.32 0.32
N THR A 88 6.45 -4.37 1.22
CA THR A 88 5.13 -3.94 1.65
C THR A 88 4.98 -2.43 1.49
N LEU A 89 4.00 -2.00 0.70
CA LEU A 89 3.50 -0.63 0.74
C LEU A 89 2.73 -0.43 2.04
N ARG A 90 3.06 0.61 2.80
CA ARG A 90 2.37 0.98 4.05
C ARG A 90 2.10 2.46 4.11
N VAL A 91 1.00 2.81 4.76
CA VAL A 91 0.70 4.16 5.21
C VAL A 91 0.19 4.08 6.64
N ASP A 92 0.54 5.07 7.45
CA ASP A 92 -0.06 5.26 8.76
C ASP A 92 -1.38 5.99 8.58
N VAL A 93 -2.42 5.58 9.31
CA VAL A 93 -3.73 6.22 9.21
C VAL A 93 -4.17 6.70 10.57
N ASN A 94 -4.73 7.91 10.60
CA ASN A 94 -5.48 8.42 11.73
C ASN A 94 -6.92 8.64 11.28
N VAL A 95 -7.76 7.60 11.29
CA VAL A 95 -9.11 7.72 10.76
C VAL A 95 -10.05 8.24 11.85
N PRO A 96 -10.54 9.50 11.77
CA PRO A 96 -11.62 9.92 12.65
C PRO A 96 -12.86 9.09 12.35
N ALA A 97 -13.65 8.77 13.37
CA ALA A 97 -14.97 8.19 13.18
C ALA A 97 -15.90 9.22 12.51
N VAL A 98 -15.84 9.33 11.18
CA VAL A 98 -16.70 10.19 10.38
C VAL A 98 -17.92 9.41 9.90
N GLY A 99 -19.08 10.05 9.95
CA GLY A 99 -20.28 9.54 9.29
C GLY A 99 -20.20 9.81 7.78
N GLY A 100 -20.55 8.84 6.94
CA GLY A 100 -20.64 9.03 5.49
C GLY A 100 -20.25 7.81 4.66
N ASN A 101 -20.57 7.85 3.37
CA ASN A 101 -20.19 6.85 2.37
C ASN A 101 -18.94 7.32 1.61
N GLN A 102 -17.84 7.53 2.33
CA GLN A 102 -16.56 7.96 1.75
C GLN A 102 -15.48 6.98 2.17
N ASP A 103 -14.63 6.64 1.22
CA ASP A 103 -13.59 5.64 1.38
C ASP A 103 -12.25 6.25 0.94
N PHE A 104 -11.20 6.08 1.76
CA PHE A 104 -9.85 6.51 1.41
C PHE A 104 -8.83 5.44 1.83
N GLY A 105 -7.81 5.25 1.00
CA GLY A 105 -6.93 4.10 1.09
C GLY A 105 -5.66 4.24 0.28
N ILE A 106 -4.88 3.17 0.28
CA ILE A 106 -3.69 3.01 -0.57
C ILE A 106 -4.00 2.14 -1.77
N ALA A 107 -3.26 2.36 -2.85
CA ALA A 107 -3.38 1.63 -4.09
C ALA A 107 -2.01 1.21 -4.62
N ILE A 108 -2.02 0.10 -5.36
CA ILE A 108 -0.98 -0.29 -6.30
C ILE A 108 -1.60 -0.47 -7.67
N ALA A 109 -0.81 -0.22 -8.71
CA ALA A 109 -1.25 -0.39 -10.08
C ALA A 109 -0.13 -0.90 -10.99
N THR A 110 -0.51 -1.25 -12.22
CA THR A 110 0.42 -1.63 -13.29
C THR A 110 1.12 -0.44 -13.95
N THR A 111 0.52 0.75 -13.88
CA THR A 111 1.03 2.04 -14.35
C THR A 111 0.52 3.15 -13.43
N ASP A 112 1.20 4.28 -13.41
CA ASP A 112 0.82 5.51 -12.69
C ASP A 112 -0.27 6.30 -13.39
N ASP A 113 -0.50 6.06 -14.68
CA ASP A 113 -1.58 6.65 -15.46
C ASP A 113 -2.46 5.53 -16.06
N PRO A 114 -3.22 4.78 -15.24
CA PRO A 114 -4.18 3.81 -15.76
C PRO A 114 -5.19 4.53 -16.65
N ALA A 115 -5.75 3.79 -17.62
CA ALA A 115 -6.71 4.38 -18.55
C ALA A 115 -7.81 5.13 -17.80
N ASP A 116 -7.99 6.41 -18.10
CA ASP A 116 -9.01 7.22 -17.48
C ASP A 116 -10.41 6.75 -17.86
N ALA A 117 -11.32 6.77 -16.90
CA ALA A 117 -12.73 6.59 -17.11
C ALA A 117 -13.25 7.72 -18.01
N VAL A 118 -13.52 7.40 -19.29
CA VAL A 118 -14.09 8.37 -20.23
C VAL A 118 -15.61 8.38 -20.11
N TRP A 119 -16.16 9.55 -19.78
CA TRP A 119 -17.61 9.75 -19.75
C TRP A 119 -18.22 9.60 -21.14
N THR A 120 -19.02 8.55 -21.33
CA THR A 120 -19.70 8.25 -22.61
C THR A 120 -21.21 8.46 -22.53
N SER A 121 -21.88 7.98 -21.48
CA SER A 121 -23.20 8.45 -21.02
C SER A 121 -23.61 7.72 -19.73
N GLY A 122 -23.95 8.45 -18.67
CA GLY A 122 -24.56 7.90 -17.45
C GLY A 122 -23.60 7.24 -16.46
N THR A 123 -22.46 6.72 -16.89
CA THR A 123 -21.34 6.28 -16.03
C THR A 123 -20.05 6.23 -16.87
N ALA A 124 -18.92 6.64 -16.30
CA ALA A 124 -17.58 6.37 -16.82
C ALA A 124 -16.90 5.31 -15.93
N ASP A 125 -16.27 4.29 -16.51
CA ASP A 125 -15.61 3.21 -15.74
C ASP A 125 -14.39 2.68 -16.50
N ALA A 126 -13.21 2.77 -15.89
CA ALA A 126 -11.96 2.27 -16.46
C ALA A 126 -11.11 1.54 -15.40
N ARG A 127 -11.75 0.62 -14.68
CA ARG A 127 -11.09 -0.19 -13.67
C ARG A 127 -10.26 -1.32 -14.28
N GLN A 128 -8.96 -1.10 -14.47
CA GLN A 128 -8.03 -2.13 -14.95
C GLN A 128 -6.66 -2.02 -14.28
N GLY A 129 -6.14 -3.14 -13.80
CA GLY A 129 -4.76 -3.25 -13.33
C GLY A 129 -4.48 -2.47 -12.04
N ILE A 130 -5.46 -2.41 -11.12
CA ILE A 130 -5.39 -1.68 -9.85
C ILE A 130 -5.83 -2.61 -8.71
N LEU A 131 -5.12 -2.55 -7.58
CA LEU A 131 -5.49 -3.21 -6.32
C LEU A 131 -5.35 -2.20 -5.18
N TYR A 132 -6.31 -2.17 -4.27
CA TYR A 132 -6.34 -1.16 -3.22
C TYR A 132 -6.89 -1.69 -1.89
N SER A 133 -6.45 -1.06 -0.80
CA SER A 133 -6.89 -1.30 0.58
C SER A 133 -7.33 0.04 1.17
N TYR A 134 -8.50 0.09 1.79
CA TYR A 134 -9.11 1.35 2.21
C TYR A 134 -9.97 1.22 3.46
N VAL A 135 -10.09 2.33 4.19
CA VAL A 135 -10.99 2.42 5.35
C VAL A 135 -12.35 2.95 4.90
N LYS A 136 -13.41 2.28 5.36
CA LYS A 136 -14.80 2.67 5.18
C LYS A 136 -15.37 3.09 6.53
N ALA A 137 -14.99 4.29 6.96
CA ALA A 137 -15.23 4.78 8.32
C ALA A 137 -16.72 4.73 8.73
N GLY A 138 -17.61 5.15 7.83
CA GLY A 138 -19.06 5.15 8.10
C GLY A 138 -19.70 3.77 8.21
N SER A 139 -19.00 2.70 7.81
CA SER A 139 -19.48 1.32 7.97
C SER A 139 -18.70 0.51 9.01
N GLY A 140 -17.67 1.08 9.67
CA GLY A 140 -16.84 0.33 10.62
C GLY A 140 -16.09 -0.82 9.96
N GLN A 141 -15.54 -0.59 8.76
CA GLN A 141 -14.90 -1.63 7.96
C GLN A 141 -13.56 -1.16 7.39
N VAL A 142 -12.65 -2.11 7.21
CA VAL A 142 -11.57 -2.00 6.22
C VAL A 142 -11.90 -2.93 5.08
N ARG A 143 -11.66 -2.48 3.84
CA ARG A 143 -11.91 -3.25 2.63
C ARG A 143 -10.68 -3.32 1.76
N THR A 144 -10.63 -4.39 0.97
CA THR A 144 -9.67 -4.55 -0.11
C THR A 144 -10.44 -4.96 -1.36
N ASP A 145 -9.98 -4.49 -2.50
CA ASP A 145 -10.58 -4.80 -3.80
C ASP A 145 -9.50 -4.66 -4.90
N GLY A 146 -9.82 -5.13 -6.09
CA GLY A 146 -8.94 -4.94 -7.24
C GLY A 146 -9.56 -5.42 -8.53
N TYR A 147 -8.90 -5.07 -9.64
CA TYR A 147 -9.32 -5.40 -10.99
C TYR A 147 -8.12 -5.89 -11.77
N ASP A 148 -8.31 -6.95 -12.55
CA ASP A 148 -7.26 -7.52 -13.38
C ASP A 148 -6.76 -6.51 -14.44
N ALA A 149 -5.54 -6.71 -14.93
CA ALA A 149 -4.92 -5.80 -15.88
C ALA A 149 -5.38 -6.03 -17.32
N ALA A 150 -5.76 -7.26 -17.66
CA ALA A 150 -6.07 -7.63 -19.04
C ALA A 150 -7.52 -7.33 -19.46
N THR A 151 -8.48 -7.44 -18.56
CA THR A 151 -9.92 -7.38 -18.86
C THR A 151 -10.70 -6.37 -18.02
N GLY A 152 -10.13 -5.91 -16.90
CA GLY A 152 -10.84 -5.16 -15.87
C GLY A 152 -11.84 -5.99 -15.07
N ALA A 153 -11.73 -7.33 -15.07
CA ALA A 153 -12.60 -8.14 -14.24
C ALA A 153 -12.21 -7.97 -12.77
N GLY A 154 -13.21 -7.88 -11.89
CA GLY A 154 -12.99 -7.78 -10.46
C GLY A 154 -12.25 -9.01 -9.92
N LEU A 155 -11.16 -8.76 -9.18
CA LEU A 155 -10.41 -9.76 -8.43
C LEU A 155 -11.11 -10.17 -7.13
N GLY A 156 -12.11 -9.40 -6.71
CA GLY A 156 -13.00 -9.66 -5.58
C GLY A 156 -12.97 -8.54 -4.54
N ASN A 157 -14.13 -8.27 -3.94
CA ASN A 157 -14.30 -7.28 -2.88
C ASN A 157 -14.38 -7.99 -1.53
N PHE A 158 -13.45 -7.70 -0.63
CA PHE A 158 -13.36 -8.33 0.69
C PHE A 158 -13.37 -7.27 1.80
N SER A 159 -13.95 -7.61 2.95
CA SER A 159 -14.09 -6.69 4.07
C SER A 159 -13.81 -7.37 5.40
N ALA A 160 -13.23 -6.62 6.34
CA ALA A 160 -13.20 -6.95 7.75
C ALA A 160 -14.01 -5.91 8.54
N ASP A 161 -14.91 -6.38 9.40
CA ASP A 161 -15.58 -5.53 10.38
C ASP A 161 -14.60 -5.22 11.51
N VAL A 162 -14.30 -3.94 11.72
CA VAL A 162 -13.30 -3.49 12.70
C VAL A 162 -13.68 -2.12 13.24
N ASP A 163 -13.39 -1.87 14.51
CA ASP A 163 -13.41 -0.52 15.03
C ASP A 163 -12.33 0.29 14.32
N VAL A 164 -12.73 1.12 13.37
CA VAL A 164 -11.83 1.92 12.52
C VAL A 164 -10.94 2.86 13.33
N THR A 165 -11.32 3.20 14.58
CA THR A 165 -10.48 4.01 15.47
C THR A 165 -9.27 3.24 16.03
N THR A 166 -9.27 1.90 15.90
CA THR A 166 -8.14 1.03 16.27
C THR A 166 -7.19 0.74 15.12
N VAL A 167 -7.56 1.13 13.90
CA VAL A 167 -6.75 0.96 12.70
C VAL A 167 -5.69 2.06 12.69
N THR A 168 -4.43 1.66 12.67
CA THR A 168 -3.28 2.56 12.70
C THR A 168 -2.51 2.58 11.38
N GLY A 169 -2.80 1.67 10.46
CA GLY A 169 -2.22 1.68 9.13
C GLY A 169 -2.96 0.78 8.14
N LEU A 170 -2.64 0.97 6.86
CA LEU A 170 -3.05 0.08 5.77
C LEU A 170 -1.80 -0.50 5.12
N TYR A 171 -1.91 -1.71 4.57
CA TYR A 171 -0.79 -2.32 3.86
C TYR A 171 -1.20 -3.15 2.65
N ILE A 172 -0.28 -3.22 1.68
CA ILE A 172 -0.29 -4.14 0.54
C ILE A 172 1.11 -4.75 0.40
N THR A 173 1.24 -6.05 0.57
CA THR A 173 2.51 -6.80 0.49
C THR A 173 2.56 -7.61 -0.79
N ARG A 174 3.67 -7.54 -1.54
CA ARG A 174 3.90 -8.43 -2.68
C ARG A 174 4.56 -9.72 -2.22
N THR A 175 3.78 -10.76 -1.97
CA THR A 175 4.26 -12.05 -1.44
C THR A 175 4.83 -12.97 -2.53
N GLY A 176 4.57 -12.67 -3.80
CA GLY A 176 5.12 -13.38 -4.94
C GLY A 176 5.05 -12.56 -6.23
N PRO A 177 5.58 -13.09 -7.35
CA PRO A 177 5.55 -12.37 -8.63
C PRO A 177 4.16 -11.94 -9.07
N LEU A 178 3.14 -12.75 -8.75
CA LEU A 178 1.73 -12.53 -9.07
C LEU A 178 0.83 -12.58 -7.82
N MET A 179 1.39 -12.48 -6.62
CA MET A 179 0.62 -12.60 -5.38
C MET A 179 0.77 -11.37 -4.49
N PHE A 180 -0.36 -10.88 -4.00
CA PHE A 180 -0.43 -9.72 -3.13
C PHE A 180 -1.33 -9.99 -1.92
N ASP A 181 -0.84 -9.68 -0.74
CA ASP A 181 -1.62 -9.69 0.49
C ASP A 181 -2.04 -8.25 0.82
N ALA A 182 -3.29 -8.03 1.17
CA ALA A 182 -3.78 -6.71 1.53
C ALA A 182 -4.57 -6.75 2.85
N GLY A 183 -4.40 -5.70 3.65
CA GLY A 183 -5.03 -5.61 4.96
C GLY A 183 -4.76 -4.30 5.67
N TYR A 184 -4.77 -4.38 7.00
CA TYR A 184 -4.60 -3.24 7.91
C TYR A 184 -3.78 -3.57 9.14
N THR A 185 -3.26 -2.54 9.79
CA THR A 185 -2.48 -2.60 11.02
C THR A 185 -3.30 -2.05 12.18
N THR A 186 -3.16 -2.67 13.35
CA THR A 186 -3.65 -2.17 14.63
C THR A 186 -2.52 -2.20 15.66
N ALA A 187 -2.79 -1.75 16.89
CA ALA A 187 -1.86 -1.93 18.01
C ALA A 187 -1.49 -3.40 18.30
N SER A 188 -2.32 -4.36 17.86
CA SER A 188 -2.04 -5.80 18.00
C SER A 188 -1.18 -6.38 16.87
N GLY A 189 -0.90 -5.60 15.84
CA GLY A 189 -0.18 -6.03 14.63
C GLY A 189 -1.06 -6.00 13.38
N ASP A 190 -0.52 -6.61 12.32
CA ASP A 190 -1.16 -6.67 11.01
C ASP A 190 -2.26 -7.75 10.96
N ALA A 191 -3.38 -7.40 10.35
CA ALA A 191 -4.48 -8.30 10.03
C ALA A 191 -4.61 -8.43 8.51
N LEU A 192 -4.57 -9.66 8.01
CA LEU A 192 -4.80 -9.98 6.60
C LEU A 192 -6.29 -10.00 6.31
N ILE A 193 -6.71 -9.27 5.27
CA ILE A 193 -8.09 -9.37 4.76
C ILE A 193 -8.15 -10.41 3.65
N ASN A 194 -7.27 -10.31 2.65
CA ASN A 194 -7.25 -11.24 1.53
C ASN A 194 -5.88 -11.34 0.85
N SER A 195 -5.65 -12.48 0.20
CA SER A 195 -4.55 -12.72 -0.74
C SER A 195 -5.09 -12.77 -2.17
N TYR A 196 -4.50 -11.98 -3.06
CA TYR A 196 -4.87 -11.83 -4.46
C TYR A 196 -3.87 -12.55 -5.35
N LEU A 197 -4.39 -13.28 -6.34
CA LEU A 197 -3.62 -13.75 -7.50
C LEU A 197 -3.95 -12.81 -8.66
N VAL A 198 -2.95 -12.08 -9.15
CA VAL A 198 -3.11 -11.15 -10.29
C VAL A 198 -2.67 -11.80 -11.60
N ASP A 199 -3.07 -11.20 -12.71
CA ASP A 199 -2.78 -11.64 -14.07
C ASP A 199 -1.52 -11.00 -14.68
N SER A 200 -0.95 -9.99 -14.02
CA SER A 200 0.25 -9.29 -14.47
C SER A 200 1.32 -9.17 -13.37
N ALA A 201 2.58 -9.35 -13.75
CA ALA A 201 3.72 -9.10 -12.88
C ALA A 201 4.03 -7.59 -12.71
N ASP A 202 3.36 -6.73 -13.48
CA ASP A 202 3.56 -5.29 -13.41
C ASP A 202 2.76 -4.64 -12.27
N PHE A 203 1.86 -5.37 -11.61
CA PHE A 203 1.22 -4.87 -10.38
C PHE A 203 2.27 -4.43 -9.36
N GLY A 204 2.07 -3.23 -8.81
CA GLY A 204 3.03 -2.63 -7.89
C GLY A 204 4.14 -1.85 -8.60
N SER A 205 4.07 -1.62 -9.91
CA SER A 205 4.99 -0.71 -10.61
C SER A 205 4.65 0.76 -10.37
N ALA A 206 3.43 1.04 -9.93
CA ALA A 206 3.02 2.33 -9.40
C ALA A 206 2.31 2.14 -8.06
N VAL A 207 2.45 3.14 -7.19
CA VAL A 207 1.90 3.13 -5.83
C VAL A 207 1.29 4.49 -5.49
N GLY A 208 0.37 4.53 -4.54
CA GLY A 208 -0.21 5.77 -4.06
C GLY A 208 -1.53 5.55 -3.34
N PHE A 209 -2.55 6.33 -3.70
CA PHE A 209 -3.82 6.39 -3.00
C PHE A 209 -5.02 6.00 -3.87
N TYR A 210 -6.08 5.58 -3.19
CA TYR A 210 -7.41 5.36 -3.76
C TYR A 210 -8.45 6.14 -2.96
N SER A 211 -9.45 6.71 -3.64
CA SER A 211 -10.63 7.31 -3.00
C SER A 211 -11.94 6.87 -3.66
N ASP A 212 -13.01 6.75 -2.87
CA ASP A 212 -14.42 6.72 -3.32
C ASP A 212 -15.17 7.82 -2.55
N MET A 213 -15.45 8.93 -3.23
CA MET A 213 -16.11 10.09 -2.65
C MET A 213 -17.54 10.20 -3.15
N ARG A 214 -18.50 10.15 -2.22
CA ARG A 214 -19.95 10.21 -2.52
C ARG A 214 -20.69 11.37 -1.86
N ALA A 215 -19.95 12.36 -1.38
CA ALA A 215 -20.49 13.62 -0.88
C ALA A 215 -19.35 14.64 -0.74
N VAL A 216 -19.72 15.93 -0.70
CA VAL A 216 -18.82 17.03 -0.39
C VAL A 216 -18.23 16.84 1.01
N ALA A 217 -16.93 16.56 1.06
CA ALA A 217 -16.18 16.36 2.30
C ALA A 217 -14.68 16.33 2.03
N THR A 218 -13.92 16.38 3.12
CA THR A 218 -12.50 16.06 3.17
C THR A 218 -12.32 14.83 4.04
N LEU A 219 -11.62 13.82 3.52
CA LEU A 219 -11.32 12.56 4.19
C LEU A 219 -9.81 12.32 4.19
N GLY A 220 -9.25 11.76 5.26
CA GLY A 220 -7.82 11.41 5.30
C GLY A 220 -7.21 11.54 6.68
N GLU A 221 -6.03 12.16 6.73
CA GLU A 221 -5.01 12.08 7.80
C GLU A 221 -4.11 10.84 7.67
N PHE A 222 -3.66 10.62 6.43
CA PHE A 222 -2.70 9.57 6.11
C PHE A 222 -1.29 10.14 6.21
N ASP A 223 -0.38 9.38 6.82
CA ASP A 223 0.99 9.80 7.07
C ASP A 223 2.00 8.70 6.73
N ASN A 224 3.25 9.07 6.48
CA ASN A 224 4.40 8.18 6.28
C ASN A 224 4.16 7.06 5.24
N LEU A 225 3.80 7.44 4.01
CA LEU A 225 3.71 6.47 2.91
C LEU A 225 5.12 5.94 2.61
N ARG A 226 5.26 4.61 2.64
CA ARG A 226 6.58 3.96 2.61
C ARG A 226 6.52 2.55 2.05
N VAL A 227 7.66 2.10 1.51
CA VAL A 227 7.91 0.70 1.20
C VAL A 227 8.76 0.10 2.31
N VAL A 228 8.24 -0.95 2.95
CA VAL A 228 8.94 -1.68 4.02
C VAL A 228 9.40 -3.03 3.46
N PRO A 229 10.71 -3.31 3.43
CA PRO A 229 11.21 -4.62 3.06
C PRO A 229 10.85 -5.65 4.13
N GLU A 230 10.64 -6.91 3.72
CA GLU A 230 10.47 -8.02 4.65
C GLU A 230 11.69 -8.12 5.58
N PRO A 231 11.49 -8.42 6.87
CA PRO A 231 12.59 -8.77 7.77
C PRO A 231 13.38 -9.90 7.12
N SER A 232 14.64 -9.64 6.77
CA SER A 232 15.43 -10.54 5.92
C SER A 232 15.48 -11.96 6.51
N THR A 233 14.65 -12.86 5.98
CA THR A 233 14.62 -14.28 6.36
C THR A 233 15.98 -14.95 6.16
N LEU A 234 16.79 -14.43 5.22
CA LEU A 234 18.20 -14.76 5.04
C LEU A 234 19.07 -14.42 6.26
N LEU A 235 18.78 -13.34 6.99
CA LEU A 235 19.46 -13.00 8.24
C LEU A 235 19.10 -14.02 9.33
N LEU A 236 17.81 -14.38 9.47
CA LEU A 236 17.39 -15.44 10.39
C LEU A 236 18.02 -16.79 10.05
N ALA A 237 18.04 -17.16 8.77
CA ALA A 237 18.66 -18.40 8.30
C ALA A 237 20.18 -18.38 8.54
N GLY A 238 20.84 -17.25 8.29
CA GLY A 238 22.26 -17.04 8.55
C GLY A 238 22.60 -17.16 10.04
N LEU A 239 21.79 -16.56 10.92
CA LEU A 239 21.94 -16.67 12.38
C LEU A 239 21.68 -18.12 12.85
N GLY A 240 20.67 -18.80 12.30
CA GLY A 240 20.39 -20.19 12.58
C GLY A 240 21.56 -21.11 12.20
N LEU A 241 22.13 -20.95 11.00
CA LEU A 241 23.27 -21.72 10.52
C LEU A 241 24.55 -21.41 11.31
N ALA A 242 24.78 -20.15 11.69
CA ALA A 242 25.89 -19.76 12.55
C ALA A 242 25.76 -20.39 13.96
N GLY A 243 24.55 -20.39 14.53
CA GLY A 243 24.24 -21.07 15.79
C GLY A 243 24.51 -22.57 15.74
N LEU A 244 24.08 -23.24 14.65
CA LEU A 244 24.36 -24.65 14.39
C LEU A 244 25.86 -24.96 14.24
N ALA A 245 26.62 -24.09 13.56
CA ALA A 245 28.07 -24.24 13.39
C ALA A 245 28.83 -24.08 14.71
N VAL A 246 28.42 -23.15 15.57
CA VAL A 246 28.98 -22.97 16.91
C VAL A 246 28.64 -24.17 17.82
N ALA A 247 27.40 -24.65 17.78
CA ALA A 247 26.96 -25.81 18.56
C ALA A 247 27.72 -27.10 18.18
N ARG A 248 27.98 -27.31 16.87
CA ARG A 248 28.76 -28.47 16.39
C ARG A 248 30.23 -28.44 16.79
N ARG A 249 30.82 -27.26 17.01
CA ARG A 249 32.23 -27.11 17.45
C ARG A 249 32.43 -27.26 18.97
N ARG A 250 31.35 -27.25 19.75
CA ARG A 250 31.38 -27.43 21.22
C ARG A 250 31.17 -28.89 21.66
N LYS A 251 30.86 -29.79 20.72
CA LYS A 251 30.93 -31.24 20.91
C LYS A 251 32.27 -31.74 20.38
#